data_AF-A0AAP1RC13-F1
#
_entry.id   AF-A0AAP1RC13-F1
#
_cell.length_a   1.000
_cell.length_b   1.000
_cell.length_c   1.000
_cell.angle_alpha   90.00
_cell.angle_beta   90.00
_cell.angle_gamma   90.00
#
_symmetry.space_group_name_H-M   'P 1'
#
loop_
_entity.id
_entity.type
_entity.pdbx_description
1 polymer ?
#
loop_
_entity_poly.entity_id
_entity_poly.type
_entity_poly.pdbx_seq_one_letter_code
_entity_poly.pdbx_strand_id
1 'polypeptide(L)'
;SVPGDYAAAEAIKALNLGMNVMMFSDNVSIGQEKSIKTLARERQRIVMGPDCGTAIVNGIPLGFANVVKRGAIGVIGASGTGLQEVTCRIDQLGAGISQALGTGGHDLSEEIGGISMLFALDALAQD
;
A
#
# COMPACT_ATOMS: atom_id res chain seq x y z
N SER A 1 7.59 10.11 -3.06
CA SER A 1 6.70 11.16 -3.59
C SER A 1 7.47 12.05 -4.56
N VAL A 2 7.95 11.47 -5.67
CA VAL A 2 8.56 12.23 -6.78
C VAL A 2 7.47 12.56 -7.82
N PRO A 3 7.71 13.45 -8.81
CA PRO A 3 6.76 13.63 -9.90
C PRO A 3 6.45 12.32 -10.62
N GLY A 4 5.20 12.16 -11.11
CA GLY A 4 4.68 10.91 -11.67
C GLY A 4 5.57 10.30 -12.75
N ASP A 5 6.10 11.16 -13.64
CA ASP A 5 7.00 10.78 -14.74
C ASP A 5 8.23 9.97 -14.29
N TYR A 6 8.68 10.16 -13.04
CA TYR A 6 9.87 9.50 -12.48
C TYR A 6 9.53 8.40 -11.48
N ALA A 7 8.29 8.32 -11.00
CA ALA A 7 7.91 7.49 -9.88
C ALA A 7 8.12 6.00 -10.16
N ALA A 8 7.76 5.53 -11.36
CA ALA A 8 7.97 4.14 -11.76
C ALA A 8 9.46 3.76 -11.79
N ALA A 9 10.34 4.65 -12.27
CA ALA A 9 11.77 4.38 -12.34
C ALA A 9 12.40 4.24 -10.94
N GLU A 10 12.03 5.13 -10.01
CA GLU A 10 12.49 5.04 -8.62
C GLU A 10 11.93 3.79 -7.90
N ALA A 11 10.68 3.41 -8.18
CA ALA A 11 10.10 2.17 -7.66
C ALA A 11 10.87 0.94 -8.15
N ILE A 12 11.19 0.86 -9.45
CA ILE A 12 11.97 -0.25 -10.02
C ILE A 12 13.37 -0.33 -9.38
N LYS A 13 14.04 0.82 -9.21
CA LYS A 13 15.33 0.88 -8.52
C LYS A 13 15.23 0.34 -7.09
N ALA A 14 14.21 0.75 -6.34
CA ALA A 14 14.02 0.29 -4.98
C ALA A 14 13.74 -1.22 -4.90
N LEU A 15 12.91 -1.75 -5.81
CA LEU A 15 12.64 -3.18 -5.92
C LEU A 15 13.91 -3.98 -6.27
N ASN A 16 14.77 -3.46 -7.14
CA ASN A 16 16.05 -4.09 -7.49
C ASN A 16 17.03 -4.12 -6.30
N LEU A 17 16.86 -3.22 -5.33
CA LEU A 17 17.59 -3.21 -4.06
C LEU A 17 16.92 -4.08 -2.98
N GLY A 18 15.89 -4.84 -3.33
CA GLY A 18 15.20 -5.74 -2.41
C GLY A 18 14.29 -5.04 -1.41
N MET A 19 13.86 -3.80 -1.67
CA MET A 19 12.98 -3.04 -0.80
C MET A 19 11.51 -3.19 -1.18
N ASN A 20 10.61 -3.05 -0.20
CA ASN A 20 9.20 -2.74 -0.44
C ASN A 20 9.05 -1.26 -0.79
N VAL A 21 8.00 -0.90 -1.53
CA VAL A 21 7.79 0.46 -2.01
C VAL A 21 6.41 0.96 -1.59
N MET A 22 6.35 2.15 -0.99
CA MET A 22 5.14 2.97 -0.96
C MET A 22 5.29 4.11 -1.94
N MET A 23 4.35 4.21 -2.87
CA MET A 23 4.33 5.22 -3.91
C MET A 23 3.13 6.13 -3.70
N PHE A 24 3.38 7.21 -2.96
CA PHE A 24 2.46 8.33 -2.82
C PHE A 24 2.24 9.10 -4.13
N SER A 25 3.20 9.03 -5.04
CA SER A 25 3.13 9.72 -6.33
C SER A 25 1.93 9.25 -7.16
N ASP A 26 1.25 10.21 -7.76
CA ASP A 26 0.19 10.02 -8.75
C ASP A 26 0.72 10.31 -10.17
N ASN A 27 -0.12 10.22 -11.20
CA ASN A 27 0.18 10.40 -12.63
C ASN A 27 1.17 9.35 -13.16
N VAL A 28 1.02 8.10 -12.70
CA VAL A 28 1.70 6.94 -13.27
C VAL A 28 0.71 6.20 -14.16
N SER A 29 1.11 5.87 -15.39
CA SER A 29 0.22 5.16 -16.31
C SER A 29 -0.13 3.75 -15.80
N ILE A 30 -1.33 3.26 -16.11
CA ILE A 30 -1.78 1.90 -15.75
C ILE A 30 -0.78 0.83 -16.23
N GLY A 31 -0.20 0.99 -17.42
CA GLY A 31 0.82 0.08 -17.93
C GLY A 31 2.09 0.04 -17.06
N GLN A 32 2.56 1.19 -16.60
CA GLN A 32 3.69 1.28 -15.67
C GLN A 32 3.33 0.70 -14.30
N GLU A 33 2.16 1.02 -13.74
CA GLU A 33 1.67 0.45 -12.49
C GLU A 33 1.65 -1.08 -12.53
N LYS A 34 1.04 -1.66 -13.57
CA LYS A 34 1.00 -3.11 -13.76
C LYS A 34 2.40 -3.71 -13.82
N SER A 35 3.30 -3.06 -14.56
CA SER A 35 4.68 -3.52 -14.73
C SER A 35 5.44 -3.54 -13.40
N ILE A 36 5.37 -2.46 -12.60
CA ILE A 36 6.09 -2.38 -11.32
C ILE A 36 5.48 -3.30 -10.25
N LYS A 37 4.15 -3.47 -10.21
CA LYS A 37 3.50 -4.41 -9.28
C LYS A 37 3.80 -5.86 -9.62
N THR A 38 3.81 -6.20 -10.91
CA THR A 38 4.23 -7.54 -11.38
C THR A 38 5.66 -7.83 -10.97
N LEU A 39 6.57 -6.88 -11.21
CA LEU A 39 7.96 -6.98 -10.82
C LEU A 39 8.15 -7.13 -9.30
N ALA A 40 7.34 -6.43 -8.50
CA ALA A 40 7.36 -6.55 -7.05
C ALA A 40 6.99 -7.96 -6.60
N ARG A 41 5.90 -8.50 -7.15
CA ARG A 41 5.45 -9.87 -6.89
C ARG A 41 6.53 -10.91 -7.23
N GLU A 42 7.18 -10.78 -8.39
CA GLU A 42 8.30 -11.65 -8.79
C GLU A 42 9.46 -11.62 -7.80
N ARG A 43 9.69 -10.48 -7.14
CA ARG A 43 10.73 -10.32 -6.10
C ARG A 43 10.24 -10.60 -4.68
N GLN A 44 9.02 -11.10 -4.51
CA GLN A 44 8.41 -11.28 -3.19
C GLN A 44 8.47 -9.99 -2.36
N ARG A 45 8.16 -8.86 -3.02
CA ARG A 45 8.04 -7.52 -2.43
C ARG A 45 6.68 -6.94 -2.77
N ILE A 46 6.29 -5.89 -2.04
CA ILE A 46 5.06 -5.14 -2.32
C ILE A 46 5.36 -3.75 -2.87
N VAL A 47 4.54 -3.31 -3.83
CA VAL A 47 4.38 -1.91 -4.20
C VAL A 47 2.98 -1.46 -3.76
N MET A 48 2.94 -0.58 -2.78
CA MET A 48 1.74 0.12 -2.32
C MET A 48 1.58 1.39 -3.16
N GLY A 49 0.65 1.44 -4.10
CA GLY A 49 0.45 2.57 -5.02
C GLY A 49 0.66 2.21 -6.49
N PRO A 50 0.59 3.16 -7.44
CA PRO A 50 0.54 4.63 -7.31
C PRO A 50 -0.66 5.16 -6.55
N ASP A 51 -0.58 6.44 -6.21
CA ASP A 51 -1.61 7.17 -5.47
C ASP A 51 -1.97 6.46 -4.13
N CYS A 52 -0.97 5.87 -3.48
CA CYS A 52 -1.14 5.34 -2.14
C CYS A 52 -0.91 6.46 -1.13
N GLY A 53 -2.00 7.10 -0.69
CA GLY A 53 -1.95 8.20 0.27
C GLY A 53 -1.64 7.80 1.71
N THR A 54 -2.00 6.57 2.10
CA THR A 54 -2.04 6.14 3.51
C THR A 54 -1.51 4.72 3.68
N ALA A 55 -0.58 4.53 4.62
CA ALA A 55 -0.25 3.23 5.19
C ALA A 55 0.26 3.35 6.63
N ILE A 56 0.10 2.30 7.41
CA ILE A 56 0.67 2.12 8.75
C ILE A 56 1.30 0.74 8.79
N VAL A 57 2.64 0.68 8.84
CA VAL A 57 3.39 -0.59 8.84
C VAL A 57 4.16 -0.73 10.14
N ASN A 58 3.89 -1.77 10.92
CA ASN A 58 4.45 -1.99 12.27
C ASN A 58 4.26 -0.77 13.19
N GLY A 59 3.14 -0.06 13.04
CA GLY A 59 2.84 1.17 13.77
C GLY A 59 3.58 2.41 13.25
N ILE A 60 4.38 2.29 12.20
CA ILE A 60 5.07 3.41 11.56
C ILE A 60 4.15 4.05 10.51
N PRO A 61 3.86 5.36 10.62
CA PRO A 61 3.04 6.06 9.66
C PRO A 61 3.81 6.30 8.36
N LEU A 62 3.18 6.03 7.22
CA LEU A 62 3.70 6.36 5.90
C LEU A 62 2.63 7.16 5.14
N GLY A 63 3.00 8.34 4.61
CA GLY A 63 2.05 9.28 4.00
C GLY A 63 1.12 9.92 5.03
N PHE A 64 -0.16 10.05 4.68
CA PHE A 64 -1.21 10.52 5.58
C PHE A 64 -1.72 9.38 6.44
N ALA A 65 -1.37 9.38 7.72
CA ALA A 65 -1.76 8.33 8.67
C ALA A 65 -2.21 8.92 10.01
N ASN A 66 -2.88 8.09 10.80
CA ASN A 66 -3.46 8.46 12.09
C ASN A 66 -2.75 7.70 13.22
N VAL A 67 -2.59 8.35 14.37
CA VAL A 67 -2.15 7.66 15.58
C VAL A 67 -3.34 6.84 16.09
N VAL A 68 -3.21 5.51 16.04
CA VAL A 68 -4.22 4.55 16.47
C VAL A 68 -3.56 3.49 17.34
N LYS A 69 -4.33 2.86 18.24
CA LYS A 69 -3.83 1.77 19.09
C LYS A 69 -3.30 0.60 18.26
N ARG A 70 -2.25 -0.04 18.77
CA ARG A 70 -1.83 -1.37 18.32
C ARG A 70 -2.88 -2.40 18.73
N GLY A 71 -3.15 -3.37 17.86
CA GLY A 71 -4.06 -4.48 18.14
C GLY A 71 -3.96 -5.56 17.07
N ALA A 72 -4.95 -6.46 17.05
CA ALA A 72 -4.94 -7.67 16.23
C ALA A 72 -5.62 -7.52 14.85
N ILE A 73 -6.15 -6.33 14.51
CA ILE A 73 -6.90 -6.14 13.27
C ILE A 73 -5.95 -5.69 12.15
N GLY A 74 -5.77 -6.52 11.14
CA GLY A 74 -5.10 -6.12 9.90
C GLY A 74 -6.09 -5.44 8.94
N VAL A 75 -5.71 -4.33 8.32
CA VAL A 75 -6.55 -3.58 7.37
C VAL A 75 -5.82 -3.40 6.05
N ILE A 76 -6.51 -3.63 4.93
CA ILE A 76 -6.00 -3.38 3.58
C ILE A 76 -7.03 -2.53 2.85
N GLY A 77 -6.58 -1.54 2.07
CA GLY A 77 -7.51 -0.68 1.33
C GLY A 77 -6.91 -0.07 0.06
N ALA A 78 -7.70 -0.04 -1.00
CA ALA A 78 -7.44 0.72 -2.22
C ALA A 78 -7.97 2.17 -2.13
N SER A 79 -8.05 2.74 -0.93
CA SER A 79 -8.57 4.09 -0.68
C SER A 79 -7.81 4.72 0.50
N GLY A 80 -7.24 5.91 0.30
CA GLY A 80 -6.49 6.62 1.34
C GLY A 80 -7.37 7.00 2.53
N THR A 81 -8.31 7.93 2.34
CA THR A 81 -9.21 8.39 3.42
C THR A 81 -10.16 7.29 3.90
N GLY A 82 -10.53 6.34 3.04
CA GLY A 82 -11.30 5.16 3.45
C GLY A 82 -10.53 4.31 4.46
N LEU A 83 -9.23 4.07 4.22
CA LEU A 83 -8.36 3.36 5.15
C LEU A 83 -8.20 4.14 6.47
N GLN A 84 -8.03 5.46 6.41
CA GLN A 84 -7.97 6.31 7.60
C GLN A 84 -9.26 6.21 8.44
N GLU A 85 -10.43 6.36 7.82
CA GLU A 85 -11.71 6.28 8.54
C GLU A 85 -11.87 4.92 9.23
N VAL A 86 -11.62 3.81 8.53
CA VAL A 86 -11.73 2.47 9.13
C VAL A 86 -10.80 2.33 10.34
N THR A 87 -9.53 2.74 10.22
CA THR A 87 -8.57 2.65 11.34
C THR A 87 -8.94 3.55 12.52
N CYS A 88 -9.42 4.77 12.28
CA CYS A 88 -9.92 5.67 13.31
C CYS A 88 -11.14 5.09 14.03
N ARG A 89 -12.07 4.46 13.29
CA ARG A 89 -13.26 3.85 13.89
C ARG A 89 -12.94 2.61 14.71
N ILE A 90 -11.99 1.80 14.27
CA ILE A 90 -11.46 0.68 15.06
C ILE A 90 -10.93 1.18 16.42
N ASP A 91 -10.11 2.23 16.41
CA ASP A 91 -9.55 2.82 17.63
C ASP A 91 -10.63 3.38 18.55
N GLN A 92 -11.58 4.14 17.98
CA GLN A 92 -12.71 4.74 18.70
C GLN A 92 -13.59 3.69 19.36
N LEU A 93 -13.77 2.53 18.72
CA LEU A 93 -14.51 1.39 19.27
C LEU A 93 -13.70 0.57 20.29
N GLY A 94 -12.48 1.00 20.62
CA GLY A 94 -11.65 0.42 21.68
C GLY A 94 -10.69 -0.67 21.24
N ALA A 95 -10.72 -1.07 19.96
CA ALA A 95 -9.78 -2.03 19.39
C ALA A 95 -8.54 -1.32 18.83
N GLY A 96 -7.65 -2.07 18.16
CA GLY A 96 -6.45 -1.54 17.55
C GLY A 96 -6.03 -2.37 16.34
N ILE A 97 -5.10 -1.82 15.55
CA ILE A 97 -4.65 -2.45 14.30
C ILE A 97 -3.24 -3.05 14.39
N SER A 98 -3.00 -4.10 13.63
CA SER A 98 -1.65 -4.66 13.42
C SER A 98 -0.96 -3.97 12.26
N GLN A 99 -1.66 -3.75 11.15
CA GLN A 99 -1.17 -3.08 9.95
C GLN A 99 -2.34 -2.34 9.27
N ALA A 100 -2.04 -1.30 8.51
CA ALA A 100 -2.96 -0.70 7.54
C ALA A 100 -2.22 -0.51 6.21
N LEU A 101 -2.50 -1.36 5.23
CA LEU A 101 -1.77 -1.41 3.95
C LEU A 101 -2.60 -0.77 2.84
N GLY A 102 -2.15 0.38 2.34
CA GLY A 102 -2.74 1.02 1.15
C GLY A 102 -2.23 0.36 -0.13
N THR A 103 -3.10 0.02 -1.08
CA THR A 103 -2.69 -0.68 -2.32
C THR A 103 -2.59 0.22 -3.56
N GLY A 104 -3.15 1.43 -3.48
CA GLY A 104 -3.32 2.35 -4.61
C GLY A 104 -4.72 2.25 -5.23
N GLY A 105 -5.28 3.37 -5.68
CA GLY A 105 -6.69 3.47 -6.09
C GLY A 105 -7.10 2.55 -7.24
N HIS A 106 -6.17 2.25 -8.15
CA HIS A 106 -6.43 1.38 -9.30
C HIS A 106 -6.13 -0.11 -9.05
N ASP A 107 -5.65 -0.49 -7.86
CA ASP A 107 -5.16 -1.86 -7.65
C ASP A 107 -6.22 -2.93 -7.96
N LEU A 108 -7.48 -2.65 -7.63
CA LEU A 108 -8.60 -3.57 -7.85
C LEU A 108 -9.23 -3.49 -9.25
N SER A 109 -8.69 -2.66 -10.16
CA SER A 109 -9.16 -2.63 -11.55
C SER A 109 -8.85 -3.94 -12.25
N GLU A 110 -9.62 -4.27 -13.30
CA GLU A 110 -9.40 -5.48 -14.10
C GLU A 110 -8.00 -5.48 -14.75
N GLU A 111 -7.52 -4.31 -15.16
CA GLU A 111 -6.22 -4.14 -15.81
C GLU A 111 -5.06 -4.45 -14.85
N ILE A 112 -5.16 -4.06 -13.58
CA ILE A 112 -4.12 -4.32 -12.57
C ILE A 112 -4.27 -5.72 -11.96
N GLY A 113 -5.49 -6.13 -11.61
CA GLY A 113 -5.80 -7.47 -11.13
C GLY A 113 -5.52 -7.71 -9.65
N GLY A 114 -5.55 -6.67 -8.81
CA GLY A 114 -5.46 -6.78 -7.36
C GLY A 114 -4.11 -7.29 -6.85
N ILE A 115 -3.02 -7.06 -7.58
CA ILE A 115 -1.72 -7.67 -7.29
C ILE A 115 -1.25 -7.32 -5.87
N SER A 116 -1.36 -6.05 -5.48
CA SER A 116 -0.92 -5.62 -4.15
C SER A 116 -1.90 -6.03 -3.06
N MET A 117 -3.21 -6.03 -3.35
CA MET A 117 -4.24 -6.56 -2.45
C MET A 117 -4.00 -8.03 -2.10
N LEU A 118 -3.76 -8.88 -3.10
CA LEU A 118 -3.50 -10.30 -2.90
C LEU A 118 -2.22 -10.53 -2.09
N PHE A 119 -1.14 -9.82 -2.43
CA PHE A 119 0.10 -9.88 -1.64
C PHE A 119 -0.14 -9.45 -0.19
N ALA A 120 -0.88 -8.36 0.03
CA ALA A 120 -1.18 -7.84 1.37
C ALA A 120 -2.04 -8.84 2.17
N LEU A 121 -3.01 -9.51 1.54
CA LEU A 121 -3.79 -10.57 2.19
C LEU A 121 -2.90 -11.71 2.67
N ASP A 122 -2.01 -12.21 1.80
CA ASP A 122 -1.06 -13.28 2.14
C ASP A 122 -0.10 -12.86 3.26
N ALA A 123 0.34 -11.59 3.26
CA ALA A 123 1.23 -11.05 4.28
C ALA A 123 0.52 -10.92 5.64
N LEU A 124 -0.71 -10.41 5.68
CA LEU A 124 -1.48 -10.30 6.93
C LEU A 124 -1.93 -11.65 7.48
N ALA A 125 -2.11 -12.66 6.61
CA ALA A 125 -2.38 -14.03 7.07
C ALA A 125 -1.18 -14.67 7.79
N GLN A 126 0.02 -14.10 7.65
CA GLN A 126 1.27 -14.56 8.26
C GLN A 126 1.79 -13.62 9.37
N ASP A 127 1.04 -12.57 9.74
CA ASP A 127 1.38 -11.57 10.76
C ASP A 127 1.15 -12.09 12.19
#